data_AF-A0A7C4V4Q4-F1
#
_entry.id   AF-A0A7C4V4Q4-F1
#
_cell.length_a   1.000
_cell.length_b   1.000
_cell.length_c   1.000
_cell.angle_alpha   90.00
_cell.angle_beta   90.00
_cell.angle_gamma   90.00
#
_symmetry.space_group_name_H-M   'P 1'
#
loop_
_entity.id
_entity.type
_entity.pdbx_description
1 polymer ?
#
loop_
_entity_poly.entity_id
_entity_poly.type
_entity_poly.pdbx_seq_one_letter_code
_entity_poly.pdbx_strand_id
1 'polypeptide(L)'
;MNRVALRWGYLYLLLLLLVSGVGLVAQRERGELHDYRARFTQLERERAELLRAYEARLSNRAVARWAEAQGMVPMSEGRWAE
;
A
#
# COMPACT_ATOMS: atom_id res chain seq x y z
N MET A 1 -2.68 -44.75 -40.53
CA MET A 1 -2.62 -43.98 -39.26
C MET A 1 -3.93 -44.19 -38.51
N ASN A 2 -3.90 -44.81 -37.33
CA ASN A 2 -5.12 -45.20 -36.60
C ASN A 2 -5.87 -43.95 -36.12
N ARG A 3 -7.06 -43.69 -36.68
CA ARG A 3 -7.89 -42.51 -36.36
C ARG A 3 -8.16 -42.35 -34.86
N VAL A 4 -8.17 -43.46 -34.14
CA VAL A 4 -8.31 -43.51 -32.68
C VAL A 4 -7.11 -42.88 -31.97
N ALA A 5 -5.87 -43.24 -32.36
CA ALA A 5 -4.66 -42.68 -31.77
C ALA A 5 -4.56 -41.16 -31.99
N LEU A 6 -4.99 -40.69 -33.18
CA LEU A 6 -5.00 -39.25 -33.49
C LEU A 6 -6.02 -38.48 -32.62
N ARG A 7 -7.21 -39.04 -32.40
CA ARG A 7 -8.24 -38.46 -31.55
C ARG A 7 -7.80 -38.33 -30.09
N TRP A 8 -7.19 -39.38 -29.55
CA TRP A 8 -6.71 -39.38 -28.17
C TRP A 8 -5.51 -38.45 -27.99
N GLY A 9 -4.59 -38.39 -28.96
CA GLY A 9 -3.49 -37.42 -28.95
C GLY A 9 -3.98 -35.97 -28.97
N TYR A 10 -5.01 -35.67 -29.78
CA TYR A 10 -5.61 -34.33 -29.80
C TYR A 10 -6.30 -33.98 -28.48
N LEU A 11 -7.09 -34.90 -27.92
CA LEU A 11 -7.72 -34.73 -26.61
C LEU A 11 -6.68 -34.48 -25.51
N TYR A 12 -5.58 -35.22 -25.53
CA TYR A 12 -4.50 -35.05 -24.56
C TYR A 12 -3.84 -33.68 -24.68
N LEU A 13 -3.51 -33.24 -25.91
CA LEU A 13 -2.95 -31.91 -26.15
C LEU A 13 -3.89 -30.78 -25.72
N LEU A 14 -5.20 -30.94 -25.98
CA LEU A 14 -6.20 -29.96 -25.57
C LEU A 14 -6.30 -29.87 -24.05
N LEU A 15 -6.24 -31.01 -23.35
CA LEU A 15 -6.25 -31.05 -21.90
C LEU A 15 -4.98 -30.42 -21.30
N LEU A 16 -3.84 -30.64 -21.94
CA LEU A 16 -2.56 -30.04 -21.55
C LEU A 16 -2.57 -28.52 -21.71
N LEU A 17 -3.09 -28.03 -22.84
CA LEU A 17 -3.29 -26.59 -23.08
C LEU A 17 -4.23 -25.96 -22.05
N LEU A 18 -5.30 -26.67 -21.67
CA LEU A 18 -6.28 -26.18 -20.70
C LEU A 18 -5.66 -26.04 -19.30
N VAL A 19 -4.91 -27.05 -18.86
CA VAL A 19 -4.17 -27.00 -17.58
C VAL A 19 -3.11 -25.91 -17.59
N SER A 20 -2.33 -25.77 -18.68
CA SER A 20 -1.33 -24.72 -18.81
C SER A 20 -1.95 -23.33 -18.83
N GLY A 21 -3.09 -23.15 -19.51
CA GLY A 21 -3.82 -21.89 -19.55
C GLY A 21 -4.30 -21.45 -18.16
N VAL A 22 -4.87 -22.38 -17.39
CA VAL A 22 -5.29 -22.11 -16.00
C VAL A 22 -4.09 -21.74 -15.12
N GLY A 23 -2.95 -22.44 -15.27
CA GLY A 23 -1.73 -22.12 -14.54
C GLY A 23 -1.19 -20.72 -14.83
N LEU A 24 -1.23 -20.28 -16.10
CA LEU A 24 -0.78 -18.95 -16.52
C LEU A 24 -1.65 -17.83 -15.97
N VAL A 25 -2.99 -18.03 -15.96
CA VAL A 25 -3.92 -17.04 -15.38
C VAL A 25 -3.69 -16.94 -13.87
N ALA A 26 -3.56 -18.08 -13.18
CA ALA A 26 -3.29 -18.09 -11.74
C ALA A 26 -1.94 -17.46 -11.36
N GLN A 27 -0.91 -17.58 -12.22
CA GLN A 27 0.37 -16.90 -11.99
C GLN A 27 0.27 -15.38 -12.17
N ARG A 28 -0.52 -14.89 -13.15
CA ARG A 28 -0.73 -13.46 -13.37
C ARG A 28 -1.46 -12.81 -12.20
N GLU A 29 -2.52 -13.43 -11.71
CA GLU A 29 -3.28 -12.92 -10.55
C GLU A 29 -2.41 -12.83 -9.28
N ARG A 30 -1.51 -13.80 -9.07
CA ARG A 30 -0.57 -13.76 -7.94
C ARG A 30 0.49 -12.66 -8.09
N GLY A 31 0.94 -12.38 -9.32
CA GLY A 31 1.88 -11.31 -9.61
C GLY A 31 1.28 -9.94 -9.27
N GLU A 32 0.05 -9.67 -9.74
CA GLU A 32 -0.65 -8.43 -9.40
C GLU A 32 -0.91 -8.30 -7.91
N LEU A 33 -1.29 -9.39 -7.22
CA LEU A 33 -1.48 -9.37 -5.77
C LEU A 33 -0.20 -9.01 -5.01
N HIS A 34 0.97 -9.48 -5.47
CA HIS A 34 2.25 -9.15 -4.86
C HIS A 34 2.58 -7.65 -5.02
N ASP A 35 2.33 -7.10 -6.21
CA ASP A 35 2.55 -5.68 -6.48
C ASP A 35 1.63 -4.79 -5.64
N TYR A 36 0.34 -5.14 -5.54
CA TYR A 36 -0.60 -4.40 -4.69
C TYR A 36 -0.18 -4.45 -3.21
N ARG A 37 0.30 -5.60 -2.73
CA ARG A 37 0.73 -5.75 -1.35
C ARG A 37 2.00 -4.97 -1.05
N ALA A 38 2.95 -4.93 -1.99
CA ALA A 38 4.15 -4.11 -1.88
C ALA A 38 3.78 -2.61 -1.81
N ARG A 39 2.90 -2.14 -2.70
CA ARG A 39 2.43 -0.74 -2.69
C ARG A 39 1.70 -0.39 -1.39
N PHE A 40 0.85 -1.28 -0.89
CA PHE A 40 0.12 -1.05 0.35
C PHE A 40 1.07 -0.90 1.55
N THR A 41 2.05 -1.80 1.68
CA THR A 41 3.05 -1.71 2.76
C THR A 41 3.94 -0.48 2.68
N GLN A 42 4.25 -0.01 1.47
CA GLN A 42 4.94 1.27 1.28
C GLN A 42 4.09 2.46 1.74
N LEU A 43 2.82 2.50 1.34
CA LEU A 43 1.88 3.55 1.73
C LEU A 43 1.64 3.58 3.25
N GLU A 44 1.58 2.43 3.91
CA GLU A 44 1.45 2.38 5.37
C GLU A 44 2.65 3.00 6.09
N ARG A 45 3.87 2.75 5.60
CA ARG A 45 5.09 3.35 6.16
C ARG A 45 5.09 4.86 5.98
N GLU A 46 4.77 5.31 4.77
CA GLU A 46 4.72 6.74 4.44
C GLU A 46 3.66 7.47 5.28
N ARG A 47 2.49 6.85 5.49
CA ARG A 47 1.47 7.37 6.40
C ARG A 47 1.97 7.46 7.84
N ALA A 48 2.66 6.44 8.33
CA ALA A 48 3.20 6.44 9.69
C ALA A 48 4.27 7.52 9.89
N GLU A 49 5.14 7.74 8.90
CA GLU A 49 6.13 8.82 8.91
C GLU A 49 5.47 10.20 8.89
N LEU A 50 4.47 10.40 8.04
CA LEU A 50 3.72 11.66 7.99
C LEU A 50 2.99 11.95 9.29
N LEU A 51 2.39 10.95 9.93
CA LEU A 51 1.74 11.10 11.24
C LEU A 51 2.74 11.49 12.32
N ARG A 52 3.91 10.85 12.36
CA ARG A 52 4.98 11.22 13.31
C ARG A 52 5.48 12.64 13.06
N ALA A 53 5.65 13.03 11.81
CA ALA A 53 6.06 14.37 11.44
C ALA A 53 4.99 15.42 11.82
N TYR A 54 3.72 15.08 11.62
CA TYR A 54 2.59 15.91 12.02
C TYR A 54 2.52 16.07 13.54
N GLU A 55 2.60 14.98 14.31
CA GLU A 55 2.61 15.01 15.79
C GLU A 55 3.80 15.83 16.33
N ALA A 56 4.99 15.67 15.74
CA ALA A 56 6.14 16.49 16.11
C ALA A 56 5.88 17.99 15.88
N ARG A 57 5.21 18.33 14.77
CA ARG A 57 4.88 19.70 14.37
C ARG A 57 3.70 20.29 15.14
N LEU A 58 2.76 19.46 15.58
CA LEU A 58 1.61 19.84 16.40
C LEU A 58 1.87 19.75 17.90
N SER A 59 3.07 19.33 18.32
CA SER A 59 3.43 19.34 19.74
C SER A 59 3.09 20.71 20.35
N ASN A 60 2.46 20.73 21.52
CA ASN A 60 2.01 21.98 22.16
C ASN A 60 3.11 23.05 22.22
N ARG A 61 4.39 22.64 22.30
CA ARG A 61 5.56 23.53 22.23
C ARG A 61 5.80 24.13 20.84
N ALA A 62 5.59 23.39 19.75
CA ALA A 62 5.71 23.92 18.40
C ALA A 62 4.57 24.90 18.08
N VAL A 63 3.35 24.58 18.53
CA VAL A 63 2.18 25.46 18.41
C VAL A 63 2.37 26.73 19.26
N ALA A 64 2.85 26.60 20.50
CA ALA A 64 3.14 27.74 21.38
C ALA A 64 4.24 28.65 20.80
N ARG A 65 5.35 28.09 20.28
CA ARG A 65 6.41 28.88 19.62
C ARG A 65 5.93 29.56 18.34
N TRP A 66 5.07 28.91 17.56
CA TRP A 66 4.45 29.54 16.40
C TRP A 66 3.52 30.69 16.81
N ALA A 67 2.71 30.50 17.85
CA ALA A 67 1.84 31.55 18.39
C ALA A 67 2.65 32.74 18.92
N GLU A 68 3.73 32.48 19.66
CA GLU A 68 4.64 33.51 20.19
C GLU A 68 5.32 34.29 19.05
N ALA A 69 5.76 33.61 17.98
CA ALA A 69 6.32 34.27 16.79
C ALA A 69 5.30 35.09 16.00
N GLN A 70 4.00 34.82 16.14
CA GLN A 70 2.91 35.63 15.60
C GLN A 70 2.46 36.74 16.57
N GLY A 71 3.14 36.92 17.71
CA GLY A 71 2.81 37.91 18.72
C GLY A 71 1.62 37.52 19.62
N MET A 72 1.16 36.26 19.55
CA MET A 72 0.12 35.74 20.43
C MET A 72 0.74 35.15 21.69
N VAL A 73 0.42 35.69 22.86
CA VAL A 73 0.88 35.15 24.15
C VAL A 73 -0.06 34.01 24.58
N PRO A 74 0.44 32.79 24.77
CA PRO A 74 -0.40 31.69 25.23
C PRO A 74 -0.92 32.00 26.65
N MET A 75 -2.24 31.93 26.80
CA MET A 75 -2.97 32.25 28.04
C MET A 75 -2.47 31.44 29.26
N SER A 76 -1.82 30.29 29.02
CA SER A 76 -1.23 29.43 30.06
C SER A 76 0.05 29.97 30.71
N GLU A 77 0.71 30.97 30.12
CA GLU A 77 1.92 31.59 30.72
C GLU A 77 1.63 32.84 31.55
N GLY A 78 0.36 33.19 31.76
CA GLY A 78 -0.06 34.03 32.88
C GLY A 78 0.78 35.29 33.12
N ARG A 79 1.06 36.10 32.07
CA ARG A 79 1.39 37.52 32.26
C ARG A 79 0.17 38.34 31.90
N TRP A 80 -0.79 38.36 32.82
CA TRP A 80 -1.74 39.45 32.87
C TRP A 80 -0.97 40.65 33.38
N ALA A 81 -0.70 41.61 32.49
CA ALA A 81 -0.12 42.88 32.87
C ALA A 81 -0.97 43.49 34.01
N GLU A 82 -0.30 43.87 35.08
CA GLU A 82 -0.86 44.72 36.14
C GLU A 82 -1.40 46.04 35.57
#